data_AF-A0A1F4XLS2-F1
#
_entry.id   AF-A0A1F4XLS2-F1
#
_cell.length_a   1.000
_cell.length_b   1.000
_cell.length_c   1.000
_cell.angle_alpha   90.00
_cell.angle_beta   90.00
_cell.angle_gamma   90.00
#
_symmetry.space_group_name_H-M   'P 1'
#
loop_
_entity.id
_entity.type
_entity.pdbx_description
1 polymer ?
#
loop_
_entity_poly.entity_id
_entity_poly.type
_entity_poly.pdbx_seq_one_letter_code
_entity_poly.pdbx_strand_id
1 'polypeptide(L)'
;MNSAKELQKQHEKSVCDILIRSLNLNAEFERYGNDINEPDCIYKMNEDFLGIEVATAYSTDINARQTWTLRRREREFPKQGYEFQEGGPIYYDGLISVRIQNEILDKCSKKYFGTDKIWLCIEENPYLSMSDEKTFENCLKSIQIPGRHYFHYIYLLYLAPTSEGGGYKVLKIYPKE
;
A
#
# COMPACT_ATOMS: atom_id res chain seq x y z
N MET A 1 -8.95 -18.45 15.95
CA MET A 1 -8.61 -17.03 15.71
C MET A 1 -7.38 -17.01 14.82
N ASN A 2 -7.37 -16.20 13.77
CA ASN A 2 -6.17 -16.03 12.93
C ASN A 2 -5.10 -15.32 13.77
N SER A 3 -3.83 -15.71 13.63
CA SER A 3 -2.73 -14.99 14.28
C SER A 3 -2.56 -13.60 13.65
N ALA A 4 -1.93 -12.67 14.36
CA ALA A 4 -1.64 -11.34 13.82
C ALA A 4 -0.84 -11.42 12.50
N LYS A 5 0.07 -12.40 12.40
CA LYS A 5 0.87 -12.66 11.19
C LYS A 5 0.01 -13.14 10.03
N GLU A 6 -0.98 -14.00 10.29
CA GLU A 6 -1.91 -14.49 9.26
C GLU A 6 -2.81 -13.37 8.73
N LEU A 7 -3.30 -12.48 9.61
CA LEU A 7 -4.08 -11.31 9.21
C LEU A 7 -3.26 -10.33 8.36
N GLN A 8 -1.97 -10.18 8.69
CA GLN A 8 -1.06 -9.35 7.90
C GLN A 8 -0.87 -9.92 6.49
N LYS A 9 -0.56 -11.22 6.38
CA LYS A 9 -0.41 -11.88 5.07
C LYS A 9 -1.65 -11.76 4.20
N GLN A 10 -2.83 -11.98 4.78
CA GLN A 10 -4.11 -11.84 4.06
C GLN A 10 -4.32 -10.41 3.56
N HIS A 11 -3.93 -9.41 4.35
CA HIS A 11 -3.99 -8.02 3.94
C HIS A 11 -3.02 -7.69 2.80
N GLU A 12 -1.75 -8.09 2.93
CA GLU A 12 -0.73 -7.88 1.89
C GLU A 12 -1.16 -8.52 0.57
N LYS A 13 -1.66 -9.75 0.61
CA LYS A 13 -2.24 -10.41 -0.56
C LYS A 13 -3.44 -9.64 -1.12
N SER A 14 -4.34 -9.14 -0.27
CA SER A 14 -5.49 -8.37 -0.75
C SER A 14 -5.07 -7.11 -1.50
N VAL A 15 -4.04 -6.41 -1.01
CA VAL A 15 -3.49 -5.21 -1.63
C VAL A 15 -2.87 -5.56 -2.99
N CYS A 16 -2.08 -6.63 -3.04
CA CYS A 16 -1.50 -7.13 -4.28
C CYS A 16 -2.57 -7.53 -5.31
N ASP A 17 -3.60 -8.27 -4.89
CA ASP A 17 -4.69 -8.69 -5.78
C ASP A 17 -5.48 -7.48 -6.33
N ILE A 18 -5.63 -6.41 -5.55
CA ILE A 18 -6.25 -5.16 -5.99
C ILE A 18 -5.34 -4.46 -7.01
N LEU A 19 -4.04 -4.37 -6.75
CA LEU A 19 -3.07 -3.79 -7.69
C LEU A 19 -3.09 -4.52 -9.04
N ILE A 20 -2.97 -5.84 -9.04
CA ILE A 20 -2.98 -6.68 -10.25
C ILE A 20 -4.26 -6.45 -11.07
N ARG A 21 -5.43 -6.44 -10.41
CA ARG A 21 -6.72 -6.17 -11.05
C ARG A 21 -6.81 -4.74 -11.59
N SER A 22 -6.34 -3.76 -10.84
CA SER A 22 -6.40 -2.35 -11.23
C SER A 22 -5.49 -2.03 -12.41
N LEU A 23 -4.39 -2.76 -12.56
CA LEU A 23 -3.48 -2.67 -13.71
C LEU A 23 -3.89 -3.60 -14.87
N ASN A 24 -4.98 -4.35 -14.72
CA ASN A 24 -5.46 -5.34 -15.69
C ASN A 24 -4.38 -6.35 -16.11
N LEU A 25 -3.61 -6.84 -15.15
CA LEU A 25 -2.51 -7.78 -15.38
C LEU A 25 -3.01 -9.21 -15.29
N ASN A 26 -2.53 -10.05 -16.21
CA ASN A 26 -2.75 -11.49 -16.15
C ASN A 26 -1.65 -12.14 -15.28
N ALA A 27 -1.84 -12.08 -13.96
CA ALA A 27 -0.91 -12.65 -12.99
C ALA A 27 -1.68 -13.47 -11.94
N GLU A 28 -1.17 -14.66 -11.62
CA GLU A 28 -1.78 -15.59 -10.67
C GLU A 28 -0.96 -15.65 -9.39
N PHE A 29 -1.63 -15.63 -8.24
CA PHE A 29 -0.93 -15.74 -6.96
C PHE A 29 -0.32 -17.13 -6.81
N GLU A 30 1.00 -17.18 -6.63
CA GLU A 30 1.74 -18.42 -6.45
C GLU A 30 1.92 -18.71 -4.95
N ARG A 31 2.51 -17.77 -4.21
CA ARG A 31 2.82 -17.94 -2.79
C ARG A 31 3.14 -16.62 -2.09
N TYR A 32 3.21 -16.69 -0.76
CA TYR A 32 3.83 -15.64 0.05
C TYR A 32 5.36 -15.72 -0.03
N GLY A 33 6.01 -14.58 0.13
CA GLY A 33 7.44 -14.49 0.38
C GLY A 33 7.84 -14.97 1.78
N ASN A 34 9.15 -15.06 1.98
CA ASN A 34 9.77 -15.26 3.28
C ASN A 34 10.06 -13.94 4.01
N ASP A 35 10.27 -14.00 5.33
CA ASP A 35 10.50 -12.80 6.16
C ASP A 35 11.95 -12.24 6.08
N ILE A 36 12.77 -12.68 5.11
CA ILE A 36 14.20 -12.36 5.04
C ILE A 36 14.50 -11.41 3.88
N ASN A 37 14.23 -11.86 2.65
CA ASN A 37 14.68 -11.17 1.44
C ASN A 37 13.84 -11.48 0.21
N GLU A 38 12.61 -11.95 0.39
CA GLU A 38 11.63 -12.08 -0.68
C GLU A 38 10.54 -11.01 -0.53
N PRO A 39 9.92 -10.57 -1.63
CA PRO A 39 8.75 -9.70 -1.56
C PRO A 39 7.56 -10.40 -0.87
N ASP A 40 6.73 -9.63 -0.17
CA ASP A 40 5.60 -10.15 0.62
C ASP A 40 4.72 -11.16 -0.13
N CYS A 41 4.40 -10.88 -1.40
CA CYS A 41 3.63 -11.78 -2.28
C CYS A 41 4.36 -12.04 -3.60
N ILE A 42 4.25 -13.26 -4.10
CA ILE A 42 4.84 -13.69 -5.37
C ILE A 42 3.72 -14.20 -6.27
N TYR A 43 3.68 -13.65 -7.48
CA TYR A 43 2.75 -13.98 -8.54
C TYR A 43 3.50 -14.58 -9.72
N LYS A 44 2.85 -15.51 -10.42
CA LYS A 44 3.30 -16.00 -11.72
C LYS A 44 2.65 -15.16 -12.81
N MET A 45 3.46 -14.61 -13.71
CA MET A 45 3.01 -13.78 -14.83
C MET A 45 3.66 -14.29 -16.12
N ASN A 46 2.91 -15.11 -16.86
CA ASN A 46 3.44 -15.92 -17.97
C ASN A 46 4.53 -16.90 -17.49
N GLU A 47 5.75 -16.75 -18.00
CA GLU A 47 6.93 -17.55 -17.61
C GLU A 47 7.77 -16.89 -16.50
N ASP A 48 7.48 -15.63 -16.16
CA ASP A 48 8.21 -14.86 -15.14
C ASP A 48 7.51 -14.92 -13.77
N PHE A 49 8.29 -14.73 -12.71
CA PHE A 49 7.79 -14.43 -11.37
C PHE A 49 7.84 -12.93 -11.07
N LEU A 50 6.69 -12.41 -10.66
CA LEU A 50 6.51 -11.05 -10.16
C LEU A 50 6.41 -11.07 -8.64
N GLY A 51 7.39 -10.50 -7.97
CA GLY A 51 7.33 -10.20 -6.54
C GLY A 51 6.74 -8.82 -6.29
N ILE A 52 5.81 -8.73 -5.35
CA ILE A 52 5.21 -7.47 -4.91
C ILE A 52 5.45 -7.32 -3.42
N GLU A 53 6.19 -6.29 -3.07
CA GLU A 53 6.37 -5.82 -1.71
C GLU A 53 5.26 -4.83 -1.37
N VAL A 54 4.67 -4.95 -0.18
CA VAL A 54 3.63 -4.06 0.32
C VAL A 54 4.19 -3.15 1.41
N ALA A 55 3.81 -1.89 1.35
CA ALA A 55 3.96 -0.94 2.43
C ALA A 55 2.62 -0.23 2.66
N THR A 56 2.25 0.01 3.92
CA THR A 56 1.05 0.79 4.24
C THR A 56 1.46 2.16 4.77
N ALA A 57 1.11 3.21 4.03
CA ALA A 57 1.34 4.58 4.43
C ALA A 57 0.17 5.06 5.29
N TYR A 58 0.38 5.08 6.62
CA TYR A 58 -0.59 5.64 7.56
C TYR A 58 -0.43 7.14 7.73
N SER A 59 -1.55 7.87 7.66
CA SER A 59 -1.56 9.33 7.90
C SER A 59 -1.21 9.70 9.35
N THR A 60 -1.45 8.81 10.32
CA THR A 60 -0.97 8.93 11.71
C THR A 60 -0.68 7.57 12.34
N ASP A 61 0.16 7.54 13.36
CA ASP A 61 0.41 6.32 14.15
C ASP A 61 -0.84 5.84 14.92
N ILE A 62 -1.74 6.78 15.25
CA ILE A 62 -3.05 6.47 15.85
C ILE A 62 -3.91 5.70 14.84
N ASN A 63 -3.93 6.14 13.58
CA ASN A 63 -4.64 5.46 12.50
C ASN A 63 -4.08 4.05 12.24
N ALA A 64 -2.75 3.89 12.29
CA ALA A 64 -2.11 2.58 12.22
C ALA A 64 -2.61 1.67 13.36
N ARG A 65 -2.57 2.16 14.61
CA ARG A 65 -2.98 1.40 15.80
C ARG A 65 -4.47 1.05 15.79
N GLN A 66 -5.34 1.97 15.39
CA GLN A 66 -6.79 1.73 15.30
C GLN A 66 -7.13 0.71 14.22
N THR A 67 -6.51 0.80 13.04
CA THR A 67 -6.72 -0.15 11.94
C THR A 67 -6.34 -1.58 12.35
N TRP A 68 -5.20 -1.75 13.03
CA TRP A 68 -4.74 -3.07 13.45
C TRP A 68 -5.55 -3.66 14.61
N THR A 69 -6.02 -2.85 15.57
CA THR A 69 -6.87 -3.34 16.67
C THR A 69 -8.25 -3.77 16.17
N LEU A 70 -8.84 -3.05 15.21
CA LEU A 70 -10.07 -3.47 14.52
C LEU A 70 -9.88 -4.78 13.75
N ARG A 71 -8.79 -4.91 12.97
CA ARG A 71 -8.49 -6.13 12.19
C ARG A 71 -8.28 -7.35 13.07
N ARG A 72 -7.70 -7.18 14.26
CA ARG A 72 -7.50 -8.26 15.25
C ARG A 72 -8.76 -8.61 16.06
N ARG A 73 -9.89 -7.93 15.81
CA ARG A 73 -11.12 -8.03 16.61
C ARG A 73 -10.89 -7.74 18.10
N GLU A 74 -9.86 -6.95 18.41
CA GLU A 74 -9.56 -6.48 19.77
C GLU A 74 -10.52 -5.34 20.18
N ARG A 75 -11.23 -4.76 19.20
CA ARG A 75 -12.30 -3.78 19.38
C ARG A 75 -13.46 -4.13 18.44
N GLU A 76 -14.69 -4.00 18.92
CA GLU A 76 -15.88 -4.11 18.08
C GLU A 76 -16.14 -2.79 17.34
N PHE A 77 -16.60 -2.88 16.09
CA PHE A 77 -17.15 -1.72 15.40
C PHE A 77 -18.32 -1.14 16.21
N PRO A 78 -18.42 0.19 16.38
CA PRO A 78 -19.57 0.78 17.05
C PRO A 78 -20.86 0.41 16.30
N LYS A 79 -21.85 -0.10 17.05
CA LYS A 79 -23.10 -0.63 16.50
C LYS A 79 -23.97 0.42 15.78
N GLN A 80 -23.70 1.70 16.00
CA GLN A 80 -24.34 2.85 15.36
C GLN A 80 -23.33 3.99 15.18
N GLY A 81 -23.26 4.53 13.96
CA GLY A 81 -22.86 5.90 13.59
C GLY A 81 -21.52 6.44 14.11
N TYR A 82 -20.56 6.57 13.19
CA TYR A 82 -19.28 7.30 13.29
C TYR A 82 -18.29 6.80 14.35
N GLU A 83 -17.16 6.27 13.86
CA GLU A 83 -15.97 6.05 14.68
C GLU A 83 -15.27 7.40 14.92
N PHE A 84 -15.17 7.81 16.18
CA PHE A 84 -14.30 8.93 16.55
C PHE A 84 -12.84 8.53 16.32
N GLN A 85 -12.20 9.11 15.29
CA GLN A 85 -10.74 9.17 15.23
C GLN A 85 -10.27 10.06 16.39
N GLU A 86 -9.50 9.50 17.32
CA GLU A 86 -8.84 10.28 18.36
C GLU A 86 -7.74 11.11 17.69
N GLY A 87 -8.03 12.39 17.38
CA GLY A 87 -7.06 13.25 16.71
C GLY A 87 -7.60 14.57 16.17
N GLY A 88 -8.93 14.71 16.02
CA GLY A 88 -9.53 15.90 15.39
C GLY A 88 -9.28 15.95 13.88
N PRO A 89 -9.76 17.00 13.18
CA PRO A 89 -9.52 17.16 11.75
C PRO A 89 -8.04 17.51 11.52
N ILE A 90 -7.28 16.59 10.94
CA ILE A 90 -5.88 16.79 10.60
C ILE A 90 -5.81 17.40 9.19
N TYR A 91 -4.88 18.33 8.93
CA TYR A 91 -4.58 18.79 7.57
C TYR A 91 -3.64 17.75 6.93
N TYR A 92 -4.17 16.90 6.04
CA TYR A 92 -3.58 15.60 5.71
C TYR A 92 -2.53 15.60 4.57
N ASP A 93 -2.54 16.59 3.68
CA ASP A 93 -1.86 16.48 2.38
C ASP A 93 -0.32 16.43 2.48
N GLY A 94 0.25 17.12 3.47
CA GLY A 94 1.70 17.11 3.72
C GLY A 94 2.19 15.84 4.44
N LEU A 95 1.38 15.28 5.35
CA LEU A 95 1.78 14.16 6.19
C LEU A 95 1.82 12.85 5.39
N ILE A 96 0.86 12.65 4.49
CA ILE A 96 0.84 11.44 3.66
C ILE A 96 2.03 11.40 2.69
N SER A 97 2.40 12.56 2.12
CA SER A 97 3.57 12.69 1.25
C SER A 97 4.86 12.27 1.95
N VAL A 98 5.06 12.76 3.18
CA VAL A 98 6.22 12.39 4.01
C VAL A 98 6.20 10.90 4.35
N ARG A 99 5.01 10.35 4.65
CA ARG A 99 4.89 8.92 4.97
C ARG A 99 5.23 8.05 3.76
N ILE A 100 4.66 8.34 2.59
CA ILE A 100 4.99 7.63 1.34
C ILE A 100 6.49 7.71 1.07
N GLN A 101 7.10 8.90 1.20
CA GLN A 101 8.53 9.06 1.03
C GLN A 101 9.35 8.19 2.00
N ASN A 102 8.95 8.10 3.27
CA ASN A 102 9.64 7.27 4.26
C ASN A 102 9.52 5.78 3.95
N GLU A 103 8.34 5.30 3.56
CA GLU A 103 8.15 3.90 3.16
C GLU A 103 8.98 3.56 1.91
N ILE A 104 9.06 4.48 0.93
CA ILE A 104 9.96 4.32 -0.24
C ILE A 104 11.41 4.21 0.22
N LEU A 105 11.89 5.13 1.08
CA LEU A 105 13.27 5.10 1.55
C LEU A 105 13.61 3.81 2.29
N ASP A 106 12.73 3.35 3.20
CA ASP A 106 12.90 2.10 3.94
C ASP A 106 12.97 0.91 2.99
N LYS A 107 11.97 0.76 2.12
CA LYS A 107 11.88 -0.41 1.22
C LYS A 107 12.99 -0.39 0.15
N CYS A 108 13.33 0.77 -0.41
CA CYS A 108 14.43 0.89 -1.38
C CYS A 108 15.80 0.57 -0.78
N SER A 109 15.97 0.71 0.55
CA SER A 109 17.22 0.35 1.24
C SER A 109 17.43 -1.17 1.37
N LYS A 110 16.36 -1.96 1.17
CA LYS A 110 16.38 -3.42 1.30
C LYS A 110 16.74 -4.10 -0.02
N LYS A 111 17.18 -5.36 0.10
CA LYS A 111 17.49 -6.22 -1.04
C LYS A 111 16.47 -7.33 -1.13
N TYR A 112 15.97 -7.55 -2.33
CA TYR A 112 14.98 -8.57 -2.63
C TYR A 112 15.52 -9.53 -3.67
N PHE A 113 15.18 -10.82 -3.55
CA PHE A 113 15.60 -11.91 -4.42
C PHE A 113 14.43 -12.87 -4.66
N GLY A 114 14.65 -13.90 -5.49
CA GLY A 114 13.69 -14.99 -5.69
C GLY A 114 12.56 -14.69 -6.69
N THR A 115 12.62 -13.57 -7.40
CA THR A 115 11.67 -13.20 -8.47
C THR A 115 12.41 -12.48 -9.60
N ASP A 116 11.85 -12.53 -10.81
CA ASP A 116 12.43 -11.89 -12.00
C ASP A 116 12.19 -10.38 -12.00
N LYS A 117 11.01 -9.97 -11.50
CA LYS A 117 10.60 -8.57 -11.37
C LYS A 117 10.12 -8.33 -9.96
N ILE A 118 10.52 -7.19 -9.40
CA ILE A 118 10.13 -6.78 -8.04
C ILE A 118 9.44 -5.43 -8.11
N TRP A 119 8.22 -5.34 -7.60
CA TRP A 119 7.43 -4.12 -7.54
C TRP A 119 7.19 -3.72 -6.08
N LEU A 120 7.06 -2.42 -5.83
CA LEU A 120 6.62 -1.88 -4.54
C LEU A 120 5.20 -1.35 -4.70
N CYS A 121 4.27 -1.81 -3.87
CA CYS A 121 2.92 -1.30 -3.75
C CYS A 121 2.77 -0.57 -2.41
N ILE A 122 2.56 0.74 -2.47
CA ILE A 122 2.27 1.55 -1.30
C ILE A 122 0.76 1.70 -1.20
N GLU A 123 0.14 1.10 -0.20
CA GLU A 123 -1.28 1.31 0.12
C GLU A 123 -1.42 2.55 1.01
N GLU A 124 -2.27 3.49 0.62
CA GLU A 124 -2.71 4.55 1.51
C GLU A 124 -3.81 4.04 2.46
N ASN A 125 -3.67 4.29 3.77
CA ASN A 125 -4.67 3.88 4.76
C ASN A 125 -4.65 4.78 6.02
N PRO A 126 -5.78 5.25 6.58
CA PRO A 126 -7.13 5.19 6.07
C PRO A 126 -7.24 6.01 4.79
N TYR A 127 -8.17 5.58 3.94
CA TYR A 127 -8.53 6.29 2.72
C TYR A 127 -8.94 7.73 3.05
N LEU A 128 -8.10 8.68 2.67
CA LEU A 128 -8.39 10.08 2.89
C LEU A 128 -9.46 10.50 1.89
N SER A 129 -10.71 10.59 2.36
CA SER A 129 -11.89 10.95 1.55
C SER A 129 -11.83 12.32 0.84
N MET A 130 -10.75 13.09 1.04
CA MET A 130 -10.63 14.47 0.57
C MET A 130 -9.43 14.72 -0.36
N SER A 131 -8.55 13.75 -0.57
CA SER A 131 -7.43 13.91 -1.49
C SER A 131 -7.92 13.58 -2.89
N ASP A 132 -8.23 14.61 -3.68
CA ASP A 132 -8.48 14.44 -5.11
C ASP A 132 -7.23 13.93 -5.84
N GLU A 133 -7.39 13.36 -7.03
CA GLU A 133 -6.28 12.81 -7.82
C GLU A 133 -5.15 13.84 -8.01
N LYS A 134 -5.50 15.13 -8.15
CA LYS A 134 -4.54 16.24 -8.29
C LYS A 134 -3.65 16.42 -7.06
N THR A 135 -4.20 16.22 -5.87
CA THR A 135 -3.45 16.29 -4.62
C THR A 135 -2.39 15.19 -4.59
N PHE A 136 -2.74 13.97 -4.99
CA PHE A 136 -1.77 12.88 -5.13
C PHE A 136 -0.74 13.16 -6.22
N GLU A 137 -1.14 13.60 -7.40
CA GLU A 137 -0.19 13.94 -8.47
C GLU A 137 0.83 14.99 -8.01
N ASN A 138 0.40 16.00 -7.25
CA ASN A 138 1.30 17.02 -6.71
C ASN A 138 2.22 16.47 -5.62
N CYS A 139 1.71 15.59 -4.75
CA CYS A 139 2.52 14.82 -3.82
C CYS A 139 3.61 14.01 -4.56
N LEU A 140 3.21 13.23 -5.56
CA LEU A 140 4.10 12.34 -6.33
C LEU A 140 5.20 13.10 -7.08
N LYS A 141 4.96 14.33 -7.51
CA LYS A 141 5.99 15.19 -8.12
C LYS A 141 7.16 15.46 -7.17
N SER A 142 6.87 15.60 -5.87
CA SER A 142 7.87 15.88 -4.84
C SER A 142 8.64 14.64 -4.37
N ILE A 143 8.11 13.44 -4.64
CA ILE A 143 8.73 12.18 -4.22
C ILE A 143 10.05 11.96 -4.95
N GLN A 144 11.07 11.63 -4.15
CA GLN A 144 12.41 11.30 -4.58
C GLN A 144 12.61 9.78 -4.48
N ILE A 145 12.92 9.17 -5.61
CA ILE A 145 13.27 7.76 -5.68
C ILE A 145 14.80 7.63 -5.54
N PRO A 146 15.30 6.82 -4.59
CA PRO A 146 16.73 6.58 -4.45
C PRO A 146 17.35 6.03 -5.75
N GLY A 147 18.51 6.55 -6.16
CA GLY A 147 19.13 6.12 -7.43
C GLY A 147 19.58 4.65 -7.46
N ARG A 148 19.64 3.96 -6.31
CA ARG A 148 19.94 2.53 -6.20
C ARG A 148 18.83 1.84 -5.43
N HIS A 149 18.06 0.99 -6.11
CA HIS A 149 17.06 0.09 -5.53
C HIS A 149 16.81 -1.10 -6.47
N TYR A 150 16.01 -2.05 -6.02
CA TYR A 150 15.68 -3.29 -6.78
C TYR A 150 14.30 -3.25 -7.45
N PHE A 151 13.51 -2.22 -7.18
CA PHE A 151 12.16 -2.10 -7.74
C PHE A 151 12.17 -1.72 -9.21
N HIS A 152 11.44 -2.48 -10.01
CA HIS A 152 11.16 -2.16 -11.41
C HIS A 152 10.05 -1.12 -11.52
N TYR A 153 9.07 -1.21 -10.62
CA TYR A 153 7.96 -0.27 -10.53
C TYR A 153 7.65 0.03 -9.07
N ILE A 154 7.22 1.26 -8.82
CA ILE A 154 6.68 1.69 -7.53
C ILE A 154 5.31 2.30 -7.81
N TYR A 155 4.28 1.77 -7.15
CA TYR A 155 2.90 2.19 -7.30
C TYR A 155 2.32 2.70 -5.98
N LEU A 156 1.47 3.71 -6.07
CA LEU A 156 0.55 4.12 -5.01
C LEU A 156 -0.83 3.53 -5.31
N LEU A 157 -1.37 2.77 -4.36
CA LEU A 157 -2.74 2.29 -4.36
C LEU A 157 -3.55 3.10 -3.35
N TYR A 158 -4.61 3.75 -3.83
CA TYR A 158 -5.51 4.55 -3.01
C TYR A 158 -6.97 4.29 -3.38
N LEU A 159 -7.90 4.66 -2.49
CA LEU A 159 -9.33 4.60 -2.76
C LEU A 159 -9.80 5.99 -3.15
N ALA A 160 -10.19 6.15 -4.42
CA ALA A 160 -10.67 7.43 -4.91
C ALA A 160 -12.00 7.83 -4.24
N PRO A 161 -12.22 9.13 -4.00
CA PRO A 161 -13.50 9.63 -3.51
C PRO A 161 -14.63 9.31 -4.49
N THR A 162 -15.86 9.20 -3.99
CA THR A 162 -17.04 8.91 -4.83
C THR A 162 -17.29 9.97 -5.90
N SER A 163 -16.84 11.20 -5.68
CA SER A 163 -16.84 12.29 -6.67
C SER A 163 -16.00 11.98 -7.91
N GLU A 164 -15.04 11.06 -7.82
CA GLU A 164 -14.15 10.62 -8.92
C GLU A 164 -14.55 9.23 -9.46
N GLY A 165 -15.78 8.79 -9.18
CA GLY A 165 -16.30 7.47 -9.55
C GLY A 165 -16.01 6.38 -8.51
N GLY A 166 -15.27 6.70 -7.45
CA GLY A 166 -14.95 5.79 -6.36
C GLY A 166 -14.07 4.61 -6.78
N GLY A 167 -13.83 3.71 -5.82
CA GLY A 167 -13.06 2.48 -6.03
C GLY A 167 -11.55 2.68 -5.99
N TYR A 168 -10.83 1.56 -6.10
CA TYR A 168 -9.38 1.59 -6.04
C TYR A 168 -8.78 2.14 -7.32
N LYS A 169 -7.79 3.02 -7.16
CA LYS A 169 -7.00 3.63 -8.22
C LYS A 169 -5.53 3.41 -7.95
N VAL A 170 -4.76 3.36 -9.03
CA VAL A 170 -3.32 3.13 -8.99
C VAL A 170 -2.62 4.27 -9.70
N LEU A 171 -1.65 4.88 -9.03
CA LEU A 171 -0.73 5.84 -9.64
C LEU A 171 0.68 5.24 -9.69
N LYS A 172 1.34 5.41 -10.83
CA LYS A 172 2.72 4.99 -11.01
C LYS A 172 3.66 6.09 -10.51
N ILE A 173 4.50 5.76 -9.54
CA ILE A 173 5.52 6.67 -8.99
C ILE A 173 6.85 6.49 -9.73
N TYR A 174 7.18 5.24 -10.09
CA TYR A 174 8.42 4.87 -10.77
C TYR A 174 8.19 3.76 -11.81
N PRO A 175 8.86 3.80 -12.97
CA PRO A 175 9.66 4.92 -13.47
C PRO A 175 8.79 6.16 -13.75
N LYS A 176 9.38 7.37 -13.68
CA LYS A 176 8.70 8.61 -14.09
C LYS A 176 8.59 8.62 -15.62
N GLU A 177 7.42 9.01 -16.13
CA GLU A 177 7.17 9.20 -17.56
C GLU A 177 7.79 10.51 -18.08
#